data_AF-B6U3S1-F1
#
_entry.id   AF-B6U3S1-F1
#
_cell.length_a   1.000
_cell.length_b   1.000
_cell.length_c   1.000
_cell.angle_alpha   90.00
_cell.angle_beta   90.00
_cell.angle_gamma   90.00
#
_symmetry.space_group_name_H-M   'P 1'
#
loop_
_entity.id
_entity.type
_entity.pdbx_description
1 polymer ?
#
loop_
_entity_poly.entity_id
_entity_poly.type
_entity_poly.pdbx_seq_one_letter_code
_entity_poly.pdbx_strand_id
1 'polypeptide(L)'
;MASGGAFPVQLLHLPGGVGGGGGHWSNLGAAYAAVTFLRPQGKSLVLYAAGPDADGQCQQQHPQGRIVFAYPILPGDAFERLDGATLSWAEPESGAEFALCFVDEAACAAVCGAISASASSRVSPAAGVEGVAERLARLRVAREEAAPALGGADIAARLAQLSIGRP
;
A
#
# COMPACT_ATOMS: atom_id res chain seq x y z
N MET A 1 12.86 -18.02 7.14
CA MET A 1 12.81 -16.74 7.87
C MET A 1 13.40 -15.67 6.95
N ALA A 2 12.56 -14.93 6.23
CA ALA A 2 13.00 -13.80 5.42
C ALA A 2 12.58 -12.52 6.16
N SER A 3 13.54 -11.95 6.87
CA SER A 3 13.43 -10.72 7.63
C SER A 3 13.45 -9.51 6.70
N GLY A 4 12.34 -8.76 6.68
CA GLY A 4 12.34 -7.30 6.67
C GLY A 4 13.08 -6.58 5.54
N GLY A 5 12.61 -6.74 4.30
CA GLY A 5 12.91 -5.79 3.23
C GLY A 5 11.79 -4.76 3.07
N ALA A 6 12.14 -3.51 2.79
CA ALA A 6 11.18 -2.52 2.28
C ALA A 6 11.21 -2.58 0.75
N PHE A 7 10.06 -2.78 0.12
CA PHE A 7 9.95 -3.04 -1.31
C PHE A 7 9.42 -1.80 -2.05
N PRO A 8 10.01 -1.42 -3.19
CA PRO A 8 9.53 -0.28 -3.96
C PRO A 8 8.10 -0.52 -4.46
N VAL A 9 7.24 0.46 -4.24
CA VAL A 9 5.82 0.43 -4.59
C VAL A 9 5.36 1.80 -5.09
N GLN A 10 4.28 1.81 -5.87
CA GLN A 10 3.46 3.00 -6.09
C GLN A 10 2.19 2.89 -5.27
N LEU A 11 1.86 3.92 -4.50
CA LEU A 11 0.63 3.98 -3.72
C LEU A 11 -0.46 4.66 -4.53
N LEU A 12 -1.59 3.97 -4.70
CA LEU A 12 -2.81 4.49 -5.30
C LEU A 12 -3.90 4.60 -4.23
N HIS A 13 -4.74 5.63 -4.36
CA HIS A 13 -5.85 5.88 -3.44
C HIS A 13 -7.12 6.18 -4.20
N LEU A 14 -8.21 5.56 -3.76
CA LEU A 14 -9.57 5.80 -4.20
C LEU A 14 -10.35 6.38 -3.02
N PRO A 15 -10.80 7.64 -3.09
CA PRO A 15 -11.61 8.23 -2.03
C PRO A 15 -12.88 7.42 -1.78
N GLY A 16 -13.18 7.15 -0.51
CA GLY A 16 -14.46 6.55 -0.11
C GLY A 16 -15.60 7.54 -0.32
N GLY A 17 -16.75 7.05 -0.81
CA GLY A 17 -17.90 7.89 -1.14
C GLY A 17 -19.23 7.24 -0.75
N VAL A 18 -20.14 8.06 -0.22
CA VAL A 18 -21.53 7.67 0.05
C VAL A 18 -22.28 7.62 -1.29
N GLY A 19 -22.18 6.50 -1.99
CA GLY A 19 -22.81 6.30 -3.29
C GLY A 19 -21.89 5.53 -4.22
N GLY A 20 -22.05 4.21 -4.24
CA GLY A 20 -21.28 3.31 -5.09
C GLY A 20 -21.37 3.70 -6.56
N GLY A 21 -20.27 4.22 -7.10
CA GLY A 21 -20.20 4.54 -8.53
C GLY A 21 -19.05 5.48 -8.87
N GLY A 22 -17.92 4.92 -9.29
CA GLY A 22 -16.98 5.65 -10.16
C GLY A 22 -16.00 6.61 -9.49
N GLY A 23 -15.42 6.27 -8.33
CA GLY A 23 -14.27 7.03 -7.83
C GLY A 23 -13.06 6.94 -8.79
N HIS A 24 -12.27 8.01 -8.86
CA HIS A 24 -11.01 8.04 -9.62
C HIS A 24 -9.85 7.59 -8.75
N TRP A 25 -9.12 6.56 -9.19
CA TRP A 25 -7.89 6.14 -8.54
C TRP A 25 -6.82 7.22 -8.78
N SER A 26 -6.27 7.75 -7.68
CA SER A 26 -5.26 8.81 -7.72
C SER A 26 -3.90 8.25 -7.36
N ASN A 27 -2.87 8.59 -8.13
CA ASN A 27 -1.49 8.21 -7.86
C ASN A 27 -0.86 9.11 -6.79
N LEU A 28 -0.62 8.56 -5.61
CA LEU A 28 0.01 9.29 -4.51
C LEU A 28 1.52 9.36 -4.65
N GLY A 29 2.13 8.46 -5.43
CA GLY A 29 3.55 8.45 -5.75
C GLY A 29 4.28 7.20 -5.30
N ALA A 30 5.60 7.21 -5.48
CA ALA A 30 6.48 6.12 -5.10
C ALA A 30 6.76 6.11 -3.60
N ALA A 31 6.85 4.91 -3.04
CA ALA A 31 7.19 4.65 -1.64
C ALA A 31 7.86 3.28 -1.52
N TYR A 32 8.23 2.91 -0.29
CA TYR A 32 8.75 1.58 0.02
C TYR A 32 7.87 0.91 1.07
N ALA A 33 7.24 -0.21 0.72
CA ALA A 33 6.34 -0.95 1.60
C ALA A 33 7.07 -2.00 2.42
N ALA A 34 6.76 -2.06 3.71
CA ALA A 34 7.17 -3.14 4.59
C ALA A 34 6.05 -3.47 5.57
N VAL A 35 6.12 -4.65 6.19
CA VAL A 35 5.28 -4.99 7.35
C VAL A 35 6.19 -5.02 8.57
N THR A 36 5.89 -4.18 9.56
CA THR A 36 6.68 -4.05 10.77
C THR A 36 5.78 -4.00 12.01
N PHE A 37 6.38 -4.05 13.19
CA PHE A 37 5.66 -3.90 14.45
C PHE A 37 5.81 -2.47 14.97
N LEU A 38 4.72 -1.71 15.00
CA LEU A 38 4.65 -0.37 15.57
C LEU A 38 3.99 -0.43 16.94
N ARG A 39 4.62 0.12 17.99
CA ARG A 39 3.96 0.28 19.29
C ARG A 39 3.18 1.60 19.33
N PRO A 40 1.94 1.62 19.86
CA PRO A 40 1.18 0.53 20.49
C PRO A 40 0.32 -0.33 19.53
N GLN A 41 0.31 0.01 18.24
CA GLN A 41 -0.65 -0.50 17.23
C GLN A 41 -0.52 -2.00 16.90
N GLY A 42 0.65 -2.60 17.14
CA GLY A 42 0.93 -3.98 16.78
C GLY A 42 1.57 -4.09 15.40
N LYS A 43 1.20 -5.13 14.64
CA LYS A 43 1.74 -5.36 13.30
C LYS A 43 1.04 -4.46 12.29
N SER A 44 1.81 -3.73 11.50
CA SER A 44 1.31 -2.67 10.62
C SER A 44 2.00 -2.74 9.26
N LEU A 45 1.22 -2.46 8.21
CA LEU A 45 1.73 -2.17 6.88
C LEU A 45 2.23 -0.71 6.89
N VAL A 46 3.50 -0.50 6.59
CA VAL A 46 4.14 0.81 6.64
C VAL A 46 4.73 1.17 5.29
N LEU A 47 4.66 2.45 4.94
CA LEU A 47 5.32 3.00 3.77
C LEU A 47 6.38 4.01 4.20
N TYR A 48 7.55 3.91 3.59
CA TYR A 48 8.65 4.84 3.74
C TYR A 48 8.78 5.72 2.49
N ALA A 49 9.08 7.02 2.68
CA ALA A 49 9.33 7.93 1.56
C ALA A 49 10.62 7.60 0.79
N ALA A 50 11.61 7.04 1.48
CA ALA A 50 12.91 6.70 0.94
C ALA A 50 13.22 5.22 1.18
N GLY A 51 13.90 4.62 0.22
CA GLY A 51 14.33 3.22 0.29
C GLY A 51 15.59 3.05 1.14
N PRO A 52 15.99 1.79 1.40
CA PRO A 52 17.33 1.54 1.92
C PRO A 52 18.36 2.08 0.90
N ASP A 53 19.35 2.84 1.37
CA ASP A 53 20.40 3.39 0.52
C ASP A 53 21.05 2.28 -0.34
N ALA A 54 21.46 2.65 -1.56
CA ALA A 54 21.99 1.76 -2.59
C ALA A 54 23.25 0.98 -2.18
N ASP A 55 23.86 1.30 -1.03
CA ASP A 55 25.06 0.67 -0.50
C ASP A 55 24.84 -0.68 0.21
N GLY A 56 23.62 -1.22 0.21
CA GLY A 56 23.38 -2.62 0.60
C GLY A 56 23.75 -2.97 2.06
N GLN A 57 24.02 -1.98 2.91
CA GLN A 57 24.21 -2.21 4.34
C GLN A 57 22.87 -2.40 5.02
N CYS A 58 22.39 -3.64 4.99
CA CYS A 58 21.29 -4.14 5.80
C CYS A 58 21.63 -4.03 7.29
N GLN A 59 21.48 -2.85 7.89
CA GLN A 59 21.38 -2.72 9.33
C GLN A 59 19.96 -3.17 9.71
N GLN A 60 19.83 -4.45 10.02
CA GLN A 60 18.60 -5.24 10.26
C GLN A 60 17.65 -4.72 11.37
N GLN A 61 17.76 -3.47 11.81
CA GLN A 61 17.01 -2.97 12.96
C GLN A 61 16.17 -1.71 12.66
N HIS A 62 16.51 -0.89 11.65
CA HIS A 62 15.74 0.33 11.35
C HIS A 62 15.77 0.62 9.85
N PRO A 63 14.65 0.47 9.09
CA PRO A 63 14.53 1.12 7.78
C PRO A 63 14.59 2.63 8.02
N GLN A 64 15.69 3.28 7.63
CA GLN A 64 16.00 4.69 7.93
C GLN A 64 15.17 5.69 7.10
N GLY A 65 13.99 5.30 6.62
CA GLY A 65 13.06 6.18 5.94
C GLY A 65 12.05 6.80 6.92
N ARG A 66 11.63 8.04 6.66
CA ARG A 66 10.45 8.62 7.31
C ARG A 66 9.22 7.77 6.96
N ILE A 67 8.52 7.24 7.97
CA ILE A 67 7.20 6.63 7.77
C ILE A 67 6.26 7.73 7.30
N VAL A 68 5.68 7.54 6.12
CA VAL A 68 4.71 8.47 5.52
C VAL A 68 3.29 7.94 5.62
N PHE A 69 3.14 6.63 5.75
CA PHE A 69 1.87 5.95 5.90
C PHE A 69 2.05 4.76 6.83
N ALA A 70 1.08 4.54 7.72
CA ALA A 70 1.01 3.36 8.57
C ALA A 70 -0.45 2.91 8.66
N TYR A 71 -0.69 1.65 8.28
CA TYR A 71 -1.97 1.00 8.38
C TYR A 71 -1.86 -0.17 9.38
N PRO A 72 -2.55 -0.11 10.54
CA PRO A 72 -2.57 -1.22 11.47
C PRO A 72 -3.29 -2.41 10.83
N ILE A 73 -2.67 -3.58 10.86
CA ILE A 73 -3.30 -4.80 10.32
C ILE A 73 -4.21 -5.37 11.41
N LEU A 74 -5.50 -5.16 11.25
CA LEU A 74 -6.53 -5.52 12.21
C LEU A 74 -7.22 -6.86 11.87
N PRO A 75 -7.83 -7.52 12.87
CA PRO A 75 -8.70 -8.65 12.62
C PRO A 75 -9.87 -8.30 11.70
N GLY A 76 -10.01 -9.04 10.61
CA GLY A 76 -11.09 -8.82 9.64
C GLY A 76 -10.71 -7.96 8.44
N ASP A 77 -9.51 -7.38 8.42
CA ASP A 77 -9.00 -6.71 7.23
C ASP A 77 -8.90 -7.68 6.05
N ALA A 78 -9.53 -7.29 4.94
CA ALA A 78 -9.53 -8.04 3.70
C ALA A 78 -8.50 -7.42 2.74
N PHE A 79 -7.33 -8.05 2.68
CA PHE A 79 -6.34 -7.72 1.66
C PHE A 79 -6.54 -8.61 0.44
N GLU A 80 -6.45 -8.02 -0.73
CA GLU A 80 -6.60 -8.70 -2.01
C GLU A 80 -5.33 -8.56 -2.83
N ARG A 81 -4.78 -9.69 -3.28
CA ARG A 81 -3.69 -9.69 -4.25
C ARG A 81 -4.30 -9.76 -5.65
N LEU A 82 -4.19 -8.66 -6.39
CA LEU A 82 -4.57 -8.54 -7.79
C LEU A 82 -3.33 -8.78 -8.66
N ASP A 83 -3.52 -9.35 -9.85
CA ASP A 83 -2.52 -9.55 -10.94
C ASP A 83 -1.12 -10.05 -10.56
N GLY A 84 -0.93 -10.60 -9.36
CA GLY A 84 0.36 -11.05 -8.85
C GLY A 84 1.24 -9.93 -8.27
N ALA A 85 1.13 -8.70 -8.74
CA ALA A 85 2.00 -7.59 -8.34
C ALA A 85 1.27 -6.42 -7.66
N THR A 86 -0.05 -6.52 -7.48
CA THR A 86 -0.84 -5.46 -6.85
C THR A 86 -1.49 -5.96 -5.57
N LEU A 87 -1.36 -5.20 -4.49
CA LEU A 87 -2.05 -5.47 -3.22
C LEU A 87 -3.07 -4.36 -2.97
N SER A 88 -4.34 -4.68 -2.84
CA SER A 88 -5.41 -3.73 -2.53
C SER A 88 -6.13 -4.06 -1.23
N TRP A 89 -6.63 -3.05 -0.54
CA TRP A 89 -7.52 -3.20 0.61
C TRP A 89 -8.46 -1.99 0.72
N ALA A 90 -9.60 -2.20 1.36
CA ALA A 90 -10.52 -1.13 1.72
C ALA A 90 -10.28 -0.75 3.19
N GLU A 91 -10.27 0.55 3.48
CA GLU A 91 -10.25 1.08 4.83
C GLU A 91 -11.69 1.07 5.38
N PRO A 92 -11.96 0.31 6.46
CA PRO A 92 -13.32 0.02 6.89
C PRO A 92 -14.08 1.24 7.43
N GLU A 93 -13.42 2.25 7.99
CA GLU A 93 -14.10 3.41 8.60
C GLU A 93 -14.56 4.44 7.56
N SER A 94 -13.71 4.72 6.56
CA SER A 94 -13.98 5.72 5.50
C SER A 94 -14.55 5.12 4.23
N GLY A 95 -14.39 3.80 4.02
CA GLY A 95 -14.68 3.15 2.74
C GLY A 95 -13.71 3.55 1.62
N ALA A 96 -12.61 4.24 1.94
CA ALA A 96 -11.55 4.52 0.97
C ALA A 96 -10.84 3.21 0.59
N GLU A 97 -10.42 3.09 -0.67
CA GLU A 97 -9.61 1.96 -1.10
C GLU A 97 -8.17 2.40 -1.36
N PHE A 98 -7.24 1.53 -1.01
CA PHE A 98 -5.82 1.71 -1.25
C PHE A 98 -5.31 0.55 -2.09
N ALA A 99 -4.33 0.84 -2.95
CA ALA A 99 -3.61 -0.18 -3.69
C ALA A 99 -2.11 0.13 -3.72
N LEU A 100 -1.30 -0.92 -3.56
CA LEU A 100 0.14 -0.90 -3.72
C LEU A 100 0.50 -1.68 -4.99
N CYS A 101 1.04 -0.97 -5.98
CA CYS A 101 1.60 -1.59 -7.17
C CYS A 101 3.10 -1.83 -6.95
N PHE A 102 3.49 -3.09 -6.84
CA PHE A 102 4.88 -3.49 -6.67
C PHE A 102 5.61 -3.51 -8.02
N VAL A 103 6.93 -3.39 -7.97
CA VAL A 103 7.77 -3.53 -9.17
C VAL A 103 7.72 -4.95 -9.73
N ASP A 104 7.63 -5.96 -8.85
CA ASP A 104 7.61 -7.37 -9.21
C ASP A 104 6.71 -8.21 -8.29
N GLU A 105 6.35 -9.40 -8.77
CA GLU A 105 5.46 -10.32 -8.05
C GLU A 105 6.10 -10.91 -6.79
N ALA A 106 7.42 -11.05 -6.72
CA ALA A 106 8.10 -11.64 -5.57
C ALA A 106 8.09 -10.67 -4.38
N ALA A 107 8.28 -9.37 -4.63
CA ALA A 107 8.10 -8.30 -3.66
C ALA A 107 6.67 -8.26 -3.11
N CYS A 108 5.67 -8.34 -4.00
CA CYS A 108 4.27 -8.42 -3.60
C CYS A 108 4.00 -9.67 -2.75
N ALA A 109 4.49 -10.84 -3.18
CA ALA A 109 4.34 -12.09 -2.44
C ALA A 109 4.99 -12.04 -1.05
N ALA A 110 6.16 -11.40 -0.92
CA ALA A 110 6.85 -11.23 0.36
C ALA A 110 6.02 -10.38 1.34
N VAL A 111 5.48 -9.25 0.88
CA VAL A 111 4.61 -8.40 1.70
C VAL A 111 3.31 -9.12 2.04
N CYS A 112 2.65 -9.77 1.07
CA CYS A 112 1.44 -10.56 1.31
C CYS A 112 1.69 -11.68 2.34
N GLY A 113 2.82 -12.39 2.22
CA GLY A 113 3.21 -13.42 3.18
C GLY A 113 3.44 -12.85 4.58
N ALA A 114 4.05 -11.67 4.67
CA ALA A 114 4.21 -10.97 5.95
C ALA A 114 2.86 -10.54 6.55
N ILE A 115 1.89 -10.10 5.74
CA ILE A 115 0.53 -9.77 6.20
C ILE A 115 -0.18 -11.03 6.70
N SER A 116 -0.22 -12.12 5.91
CA SER A 116 -0.88 -13.38 6.27
C SER A 116 -0.27 -14.09 7.48
N ALA A 117 1.02 -13.88 7.74
CA ALA A 117 1.67 -14.36 8.96
C ALA A 117 1.20 -13.61 10.23
N SER A 118 0.36 -12.59 10.10
CA SER A 118 -0.32 -11.94 11.21
C SER A 118 -1.57 -12.75 11.54
N ALA A 119 -1.68 -13.26 12.78
CA ALA A 119 -2.70 -14.22 13.20
C ALA A 119 -4.17 -13.77 13.04
N SER A 120 -4.40 -12.56 12.54
CA SER A 120 -5.71 -11.92 12.45
C SER A 120 -6.10 -11.44 11.06
N SER A 121 -5.20 -11.50 10.06
CA SER A 121 -5.48 -10.99 8.71
C SER A 121 -5.28 -12.05 7.64
N ARG A 122 -6.02 -11.92 6.53
CA ARG A 122 -5.97 -12.82 5.39
C ARG A 122 -5.73 -12.01 4.13
N VAL A 123 -4.83 -12.50 3.30
CA VAL A 123 -4.68 -12.05 1.91
C VAL A 123 -5.37 -13.08 1.03
N SER A 124 -6.41 -12.66 0.31
CA SER A 124 -7.13 -13.50 -0.64
C SER A 124 -6.62 -13.25 -2.06
N PRO A 125 -6.46 -14.28 -2.90
CA PRO A 125 -6.32 -14.06 -4.33
C PRO A 125 -7.65 -13.49 -4.85
N ALA A 126 -7.62 -12.42 -5.62
CA ALA A 126 -8.84 -11.86 -6.22
C ALA A 126 -9.41 -12.70 -7.37
N ALA A 127 -8.89 -13.92 -7.58
CA ALA A 127 -9.33 -14.86 -8.61
C ALA A 127 -10.75 -15.35 -8.30
N GLY A 128 -11.76 -14.53 -8.64
CA GLY A 128 -13.17 -14.89 -8.47
C GLY A 128 -14.15 -13.73 -8.34
N VAL A 129 -13.70 -12.47 -8.18
CA VAL A 129 -14.64 -11.34 -8.09
C VAL A 129 -15.02 -10.81 -9.48
N GLU A 130 -16.32 -10.67 -9.74
CA GLU A 130 -16.82 -10.05 -10.95
C GLU A 130 -16.31 -8.60 -11.02
N GLY A 131 -15.69 -8.19 -12.14
CA GLY A 131 -15.14 -6.83 -12.29
C GLY A 131 -13.65 -6.63 -11.96
N VAL A 132 -12.88 -7.68 -11.62
CA VAL A 132 -11.40 -7.56 -11.42
C VAL A 132 -10.71 -6.94 -12.63
N ALA A 133 -11.08 -7.35 -13.84
CA ALA A 133 -10.44 -6.86 -15.06
C ALA A 133 -10.65 -5.35 -15.23
N GLU A 134 -11.85 -4.85 -14.91
CA GLU A 134 -12.17 -3.43 -14.95
C GLU A 134 -11.42 -2.66 -13.84
N ARG A 135 -11.39 -3.20 -12.62
CA ARG A 135 -10.62 -2.62 -11.51
C ARG A 135 -9.12 -2.54 -11.84
N LEU A 136 -8.55 -3.60 -12.40
CA LEU A 136 -7.17 -3.64 -12.86
C LEU A 136 -6.92 -2.62 -13.99
N ALA A 137 -7.85 -2.46 -14.93
CA ALA A 137 -7.73 -1.45 -15.97
C ALA A 137 -7.68 -0.04 -15.37
N ARG A 138 -8.56 0.28 -14.41
CA ARG A 138 -8.55 1.58 -13.71
C ARG A 138 -7.26 1.79 -12.91
N LEU A 139 -6.76 0.77 -12.23
CA LEU A 139 -5.49 0.83 -11.49
C LEU A 139 -4.30 1.05 -12.42
N ARG A 140 -4.26 0.39 -13.59
CA ARG A 140 -3.22 0.62 -14.60
C ARG A 140 -3.25 2.04 -15.12
N VAL A 141 -4.44 2.55 -15.46
CA VAL A 141 -4.61 3.95 -15.89
C VAL A 141 -4.10 4.90 -14.81
N ALA A 142 -4.47 4.71 -13.55
CA ALA A 142 -4.00 5.56 -12.45
C ALA A 142 -2.49 5.44 -12.20
N ARG A 143 -1.91 4.25 -12.38
CA ARG A 143 -0.47 4.03 -12.27
C ARG A 143 0.31 4.76 -13.36
N GLU A 144 -0.20 4.70 -14.59
CA GLU A 144 0.36 5.34 -15.79
C GLU A 144 0.09 6.84 -15.83
N GLU A 145 -1.00 7.29 -15.18
CA GLU A 145 -1.21 8.71 -14.91
C GLU A 145 0.00 9.21 -14.13
N ALA A 146 0.74 10.12 -14.77
CA ALA A 146 1.98 10.63 -14.23
C ALA A 146 1.71 11.16 -12.82
N ALA A 147 2.35 10.59 -11.81
CA ALA A 147 2.44 11.24 -10.51
C ALA A 147 2.90 12.67 -10.78
N PRO A 148 2.14 13.71 -10.41
CA PRO A 148 2.34 15.05 -10.94
C PRO A 148 3.80 15.46 -10.80
N ALA A 149 4.40 15.87 -11.93
CA ALA A 149 5.82 16.16 -12.02
C ALA A 149 6.18 17.38 -11.18
N LEU A 150 6.93 17.16 -10.09
CA LEU A 150 8.20 17.82 -9.76
C LEU A 150 8.67 17.36 -8.36
N GLY A 151 9.76 16.59 -8.33
CA GLY A 151 10.50 16.21 -7.12
C GLY A 151 9.92 15.00 -6.38
N GLY A 152 10.77 14.02 -6.07
CA GLY A 152 10.45 12.86 -5.22
C GLY A 152 10.15 13.22 -3.74
N ALA A 153 9.58 14.38 -3.46
CA ALA A 153 9.23 14.88 -2.14
C ALA A 153 7.90 15.63 -2.27
N ASP A 154 6.79 15.21 -1.68
CA ASP A 154 6.65 14.42 -0.47
C ASP A 154 5.32 13.65 -0.58
N ILE A 155 5.38 12.34 -0.85
CA ILE A 155 4.21 11.45 -0.72
C ILE A 155 3.52 11.68 0.65
N ALA A 156 4.28 12.08 1.68
CA ALA A 156 3.73 12.48 2.97
C ALA A 156 2.83 13.72 2.89
N ALA A 157 3.13 14.71 2.04
CA ALA A 157 2.29 15.89 1.87
C ALA A 157 0.96 15.54 1.21
N ARG A 158 0.96 14.63 0.23
CA ARG A 158 -0.28 14.14 -0.41
C ARG A 158 -1.12 13.32 0.56
N LEU A 159 -0.47 12.45 1.34
CA LEU A 159 -1.13 11.69 2.41
C LEU A 159 -1.68 12.61 3.53
N ALA A 160 -0.96 13.68 3.85
CA ALA A 160 -1.43 14.70 4.79
C ALA A 160 -2.69 15.41 4.26
N GLN A 161 -2.76 15.73 2.96
CA GLN A 161 -3.96 16.30 2.34
C GLN A 161 -5.18 15.38 2.44
N LEU A 162 -4.98 14.06 2.33
CA LEU A 162 -6.06 13.09 2.56
C LEU A 162 -6.52 13.05 4.02
N SER A 163 -5.60 13.26 4.97
CA SER A 163 -5.91 13.32 6.39
C SER A 163 -6.60 14.65 6.80
N ILE A 164 -6.47 15.71 6.00
CA ILE A 164 -7.04 17.05 6.28
C ILE A 164 -8.54 17.14 5.93
N GLY A 165 -9.12 16.10 5.30
CA GLY A 165 -10.54 16.04 4.94
C GLY A 165 -11.50 15.64 6.06
N ARG A 166 -11.21 15.95 7.33
CA ARG A 166 -12.14 15.70 8.45
C ARG A 166 -12.87 17.00 8.83
N PRO A 167 -14.09 17.27 8.32
CA PRO A 167 -15.02 18.17 9.00
C PRO A 167 -15.53 17.55 10.31
#